data_AF-A0A1I4TFQ8-F1
#
_entry.id   AF-A0A1I4TFQ8-F1
#
_cell.length_a   1.000
_cell.length_b   1.000
_cell.length_c   1.000
_cell.angle_alpha   90.00
_cell.angle_beta   90.00
_cell.angle_gamma   90.00
#
_symmetry.space_group_name_H-M   'P 1'
#
loop_
_entity.id
_entity.type
_entity.pdbx_description
1 polymer ?
#
loop_
_entity_poly.entity_id
_entity_poly.type
_entity_poly.pdbx_seq_one_letter_code
_entity_poly.pdbx_strand_id
1 'polypeptide(L)'
;MSQDSVAERFNRPGIAHARFLYREFAFQLDGIPELIRLRLYRRLGENWFEVEQSHYLQTPGMALPAMPDSAGYDNEQAALDEVLGQFSETWQAATKAGHDPDADWLLPNRDFH
;
A
#
# COMPACT_ATOMS: atom_id res chain seq x y z
N MET A 1 -17.79 13.46 -17.54
CA MET A 1 -17.87 12.04 -17.93
C MET A 1 -18.03 11.24 -16.64
N SER A 2 -19.08 10.43 -16.50
CA SER A 2 -19.25 9.57 -15.33
C SER A 2 -18.21 8.44 -15.34
N GLN A 3 -17.87 7.88 -14.18
CA GLN A 3 -16.94 6.74 -14.10
C GLN A 3 -17.42 5.56 -14.95
N ASP A 4 -18.74 5.37 -15.06
CA ASP A 4 -19.36 4.33 -15.90
C ASP A 4 -18.99 4.48 -17.38
N SER A 5 -18.99 5.72 -17.89
CA SER A 5 -18.62 6.00 -19.29
C SER A 5 -17.14 5.75 -19.62
N VAL A 6 -16.28 5.72 -18.59
CA VAL A 6 -14.86 5.35 -18.75
C VAL A 6 -14.72 3.84 -18.69
N ALA A 7 -15.38 3.17 -17.73
CA ALA A 7 -15.33 1.72 -17.57
C ALA A 7 -15.76 0.98 -18.85
N GLU A 8 -16.82 1.45 -19.52
CA GLU A 8 -17.28 0.89 -20.81
C GLU A 8 -16.19 0.87 -21.89
N ARG A 9 -15.27 1.85 -21.89
CA ARG A 9 -14.18 1.90 -22.89
C ARG A 9 -13.16 0.78 -22.71
N PHE A 10 -13.03 0.25 -21.50
CA PHE A 10 -12.14 -0.85 -21.16
C PHE A 10 -12.82 -2.22 -21.29
N ASN A 11 -14.14 -2.26 -21.50
CA ASN A 11 -14.88 -3.50 -21.78
C ASN A 11 -14.65 -3.97 -23.24
N ARG A 12 -13.45 -4.46 -23.53
CA ARG A 12 -13.04 -4.95 -24.85
C ARG A 12 -12.39 -6.33 -24.73
N PRO A 13 -12.55 -7.22 -25.73
CA PRO A 13 -11.86 -8.50 -25.75
C PRO A 13 -10.34 -8.34 -25.57
N GLY A 14 -9.77 -9.10 -24.65
CA GLY A 14 -8.33 -9.07 -24.34
C GLY A 14 -7.88 -8.00 -23.34
N ILE A 15 -8.77 -7.13 -22.86
CA ILE A 15 -8.49 -6.21 -21.76
C ILE A 15 -9.00 -6.80 -20.45
N ALA A 16 -8.11 -6.94 -19.46
CA ALA A 16 -8.43 -7.44 -18.12
C ALA A 16 -7.78 -6.55 -17.06
N HIS A 17 -8.28 -6.62 -15.81
CA HIS A 17 -7.75 -5.90 -14.65
C HIS A 17 -7.62 -4.38 -14.84
N ALA A 18 -8.55 -3.78 -15.60
CA ALA A 18 -8.55 -2.34 -15.82
C ALA A 18 -8.85 -1.62 -14.50
N ARG A 19 -7.93 -0.76 -14.08
CA ARG A 19 -8.01 0.02 -12.84
C ARG A 19 -7.44 1.40 -13.08
N PHE A 20 -7.77 2.34 -12.21
CA PHE A 20 -7.20 3.67 -12.22
C PHE A 20 -6.59 4.00 -10.88
N LEU A 21 -5.48 4.74 -10.90
CA LEU A 21 -4.92 5.32 -9.69
C LEU A 21 -5.94 6.31 -9.12
N TYR A 22 -6.49 5.98 -7.96
CA TYR A 22 -7.45 6.81 -7.26
C TYR A 22 -6.73 7.90 -6.47
N ARG A 23 -5.72 7.53 -5.68
CA ARG A 23 -4.86 8.45 -4.92
C ARG A 23 -3.47 7.87 -4.73
N GLU A 24 -2.49 8.75 -4.62
CA GLU A 24 -1.16 8.44 -4.11
C GLU A 24 -0.88 9.26 -2.85
N PHE A 25 -0.32 8.60 -1.84
CA PHE A 25 0.17 9.20 -0.61
C PHE A 25 1.65 8.95 -0.47
N ALA A 26 2.35 9.87 0.22
CA ALA A 26 3.74 9.70 0.56
C ALA A 26 3.98 10.12 2.01
N PHE A 27 4.75 9.32 2.74
CA PHE A 27 5.09 9.58 4.14
C PHE A 27 6.45 8.99 4.48
N GLN A 28 6.99 9.38 5.63
CA GLN A 28 8.21 8.84 6.21
C GLN A 28 7.90 8.28 7.59
N LEU A 29 8.64 7.26 7.99
CA LEU A 29 8.67 6.82 9.38
C LEU A 29 9.68 7.67 10.16
N ASP A 30 9.37 7.96 11.42
CA ASP A 30 10.28 8.73 12.25
C ASP A 30 11.63 7.98 12.41
N GLY A 31 12.73 8.72 12.27
CA GLY A 31 14.08 8.17 12.23
C GLY A 31 14.51 7.52 10.90
N ILE A 32 13.63 7.37 9.90
CA ILE A 32 13.97 6.75 8.61
C ILE A 32 13.80 7.79 7.48
N PRO A 33 14.88 8.20 6.78
CA PRO A 33 14.83 9.27 5.79
C PRO A 33 14.18 8.88 4.46
N GLU A 34 13.97 7.59 4.20
CA GLU A 34 13.42 7.12 2.94
C GLU A 34 11.91 7.38 2.84
N LEU A 35 11.44 7.85 1.69
CA LEU A 35 10.03 8.16 1.45
C LEU A 35 9.27 6.89 1.04
N ILE A 36 8.21 6.55 1.77
CA ILE A 36 7.30 5.45 1.47
C ILE A 36 6.12 6.01 0.68
N ARG A 37 5.77 5.34 -0.42
CA ARG A 37 4.60 5.69 -1.24
C ARG A 37 3.53 4.62 -1.14
N LEU A 38 2.27 5.07 -1.04
CA LEU A 38 1.09 4.23 -1.12
C LEU A 38 0.24 4.67 -2.30
N ARG A 39 -0.16 3.73 -3.14
CA ARG A 39 -1.08 3.95 -4.25
C ARG A 39 -2.35 3.16 -4.01
N LEU A 40 -3.47 3.88 -3.98
CA LEU A 40 -4.79 3.27 -3.97
C LEU A 40 -5.30 3.25 -5.40
N TYR A 41 -5.62 2.07 -5.89
CA TYR A 41 -6.28 1.90 -7.16
C TYR A 41 -7.74 1.52 -6.94
N ARG A 42 -8.60 1.97 -7.83
CA ARG A 42 -9.95 1.43 -7.93
C ARG A 42 -10.11 0.72 -9.26
N ARG A 43 -10.63 -0.50 -9.21
CA ARG A 43 -10.96 -1.26 -10.42
C ARG A 43 -12.14 -0.63 -11.15
N LEU A 44 -12.06 -0.57 -12.46
CA LEU A 44 -13.14 -0.05 -13.29
C LEU A 44 -14.30 -1.06 -13.29
N GLY A 45 -15.49 -0.60 -12.92
CA GLY A 45 -16.69 -1.44 -12.81
C GLY A 45 -16.83 -2.18 -11.47
N GLU A 46 -15.87 -2.03 -10.56
CA GLU A 46 -15.89 -2.65 -9.22
C GLU A 46 -15.82 -1.55 -8.14
N ASN A 47 -16.34 -1.86 -6.95
CA ASN A 47 -16.48 -0.91 -5.84
C ASN A 47 -15.45 -1.10 -4.72
N TRP A 48 -14.35 -1.80 -4.99
CA TRP A 48 -13.29 -2.02 -4.01
C TRP A 48 -11.96 -1.43 -4.48
N PHE A 49 -11.05 -1.27 -3.52
CA PHE A 49 -9.76 -0.63 -3.65
C PHE A 49 -8.63 -1.64 -3.51
N GLU A 50 -7.63 -1.55 -4.38
CA GLU A 50 -6.35 -2.23 -4.24
C GLU A 50 -5.32 -1.24 -3.69
N VAL A 51 -4.40 -1.73 -2.86
CA VAL A 51 -3.28 -0.92 -2.36
C VAL A 51 -1.96 -1.49 -2.85
N GLU A 52 -1.11 -0.60 -3.36
CA GLU A 52 0.30 -0.89 -3.61
C GLU A 52 1.17 -0.01 -2.73
N GLN A 53 2.24 -0.60 -2.21
CA GLN A 53 3.20 0.07 -1.32
C GLN A 53 4.58 0.02 -1.97
N SER A 54 5.35 1.10 -1.89
CA SER A 54 6.72 1.11 -2.44
C SER A 54 7.71 0.32 -1.61
N HIS A 55 7.45 0.20 -0.31
CA HIS A 55 8.27 -0.53 0.65
C HIS A 55 7.36 -1.32 1.57
N TYR A 56 7.87 -2.44 2.09
CA TYR A 56 7.31 -3.13 3.25
C TYR A 56 8.24 -2.92 4.44
N LEU A 57 7.69 -2.90 5.65
CA LEU A 57 8.50 -2.75 6.87
C LEU A 57 8.93 -4.11 7.41
N GLN A 58 10.23 -4.32 7.56
CA GLN A 58 10.82 -5.52 8.13
C GLN A 58 11.87 -5.13 9.17
N THR A 59 11.46 -5.13 10.44
CA THR A 59 12.35 -4.74 11.54
C THR A 59 13.21 -5.92 12.02
N PRO A 60 14.26 -5.68 12.83
CA PRO A 60 15.06 -6.75 13.40
C PRO A 60 14.21 -7.81 14.12
N GLY A 61 14.54 -9.09 13.90
CA GLY A 61 13.81 -10.21 14.47
C GLY A 61 12.60 -10.70 13.65
N MET A 62 12.19 -9.97 12.60
CA MET A 62 11.13 -10.41 11.69
C MET A 62 11.66 -11.34 10.59
N ALA A 63 11.08 -12.54 10.48
CA ALA A 63 11.39 -13.47 9.40
C ALA A 63 10.82 -13.03 8.04
N LEU A 64 9.69 -12.33 8.05
CA LEU A 64 8.99 -11.80 6.89
C LEU A 64 8.60 -10.34 7.15
N PRO A 65 8.53 -9.50 6.10
CA PRO A 65 8.03 -8.14 6.22
C PRO A 65 6.57 -8.11 6.68
N ALA A 66 6.18 -6.99 7.28
CA ALA A 66 4.79 -6.67 7.53
C ALA A 66 4.09 -6.43 6.18
N MET A 67 3.17 -7.33 5.81
CA MET A 67 2.36 -7.24 4.61
C MET A 67 0.87 -7.15 4.97
N PRO A 68 0.06 -6.40 4.21
CA PRO A 68 -1.37 -6.36 4.43
C PRO A 68 -1.98 -7.75 4.25
N ASP A 69 -2.97 -8.06 5.05
CA ASP A 69 -3.67 -9.34 4.99
C ASP A 69 -4.70 -9.33 3.84
N SER A 70 -5.26 -8.16 3.54
CA SER A 70 -6.27 -8.04 2.50
C SER A 70 -5.68 -7.70 1.12
N ALA A 71 -6.13 -8.45 0.12
CA ALA A 71 -5.91 -8.14 -1.29
C ALA A 71 -6.80 -6.97 -1.79
N GLY A 72 -7.81 -6.55 -1.02
CA GLY A 72 -8.79 -5.55 -1.44
C GLY A 72 -9.68 -4.97 -0.34
N TYR A 73 -10.14 -3.74 -0.52
CA TYR A 73 -10.84 -2.97 0.52
C TYR A 73 -12.14 -2.35 0.02
N ASP A 74 -13.19 -2.34 0.83
CA ASP A 74 -14.48 -1.74 0.46
C ASP A 74 -14.43 -0.21 0.36
N ASN A 75 -13.45 0.43 1.02
CA ASN A 75 -13.30 1.89 1.02
C ASN A 75 -11.86 2.33 1.29
N GLU A 76 -11.55 3.59 0.94
CA GLU A 76 -10.25 4.24 1.13
C GLU A 76 -9.80 4.20 2.61
N GLN A 77 -10.71 4.43 3.55
CA GLN A 77 -10.37 4.51 4.96
C GLN A 77 -9.90 3.15 5.49
N ALA A 78 -10.59 2.06 5.16
CA ALA A 78 -10.20 0.71 5.55
C ALA A 78 -8.82 0.33 4.99
N ALA A 79 -8.54 0.70 3.73
CA ALA A 79 -7.23 0.52 3.11
C ALA A 79 -6.10 1.26 3.85
N LEU A 80 -6.35 2.52 4.21
CA LEU A 80 -5.36 3.33 4.92
C LEU A 80 -5.17 2.87 6.37
N ASP A 81 -6.26 2.53 7.07
CA ASP A 81 -6.21 2.09 8.47
C ASP A 81 -5.40 0.80 8.61
N GLU A 82 -5.59 -0.20 7.73
CA GLU A 82 -4.81 -1.44 7.77
C GLU A 82 -3.33 -1.18 7.47
N VAL A 83 -3.04 -0.51 6.35
CA VAL A 83 -1.66 -0.35 5.86
C VAL A 83 -0.85 0.58 6.77
N LEU A 84 -1.38 1.75 7.12
CA LEU A 84 -0.69 2.69 8.01
C LEU A 84 -0.63 2.15 9.44
N GLY A 85 -1.67 1.44 9.89
CA GLY A 85 -1.69 0.73 11.16
C GLY A 85 -0.53 -0.26 11.25
N GLN A 86 -0.36 -1.10 10.22
CA GLN A 86 0.73 -2.07 10.16
C GLN A 86 2.12 -1.42 10.24
N PHE A 87 2.36 -0.33 9.49
CA PHE A 87 3.62 0.41 9.59
C PHE A 87 3.84 0.97 10.99
N SER A 88 2.84 1.64 11.55
CA SER A 88 2.93 2.30 12.86
C SER A 88 3.14 1.29 13.99
N GLU A 89 2.38 0.19 14.01
CA GLU A 89 2.46 -0.84 15.04
C GLU A 89 3.80 -1.57 15.00
N THR A 90 4.26 -1.95 13.81
CA THR A 90 5.55 -2.65 13.63
C THR A 90 6.73 -1.74 14.01
N TRP A 91 6.72 -0.48 13.57
CA TRP A 91 7.75 0.50 13.94
C TRP A 91 7.75 0.74 15.47
N GLN A 92 6.57 0.89 16.07
CA GLN A 92 6.45 1.10 17.52
C GLN A 92 6.92 -0.12 18.32
N ALA A 93 6.65 -1.34 17.84
CA ALA A 93 7.09 -2.56 18.49
C ALA A 93 8.62 -2.67 18.49
N ALA A 94 9.26 -2.41 17.35
CA ALA A 94 10.72 -2.48 17.23
C ALA A 94 11.44 -1.42 18.08
N THR A 95 10.95 -0.18 18.07
CA THR A 95 11.50 0.89 18.91
C THR A 95 11.32 0.61 20.41
N LYS A 96 10.17 0.06 20.83
CA LYS A 96 9.96 -0.40 22.21
C LYS A 96 10.89 -1.55 22.62
N ALA A 97 11.32 -2.37 21.66
CA ALA A 97 12.31 -3.43 21.88
C ALA A 97 13.76 -2.91 21.92
N GLY A 98 13.98 -1.60 21.73
CA GLY A 98 15.30 -0.96 21.78
C GLY A 98 16.06 -0.98 20.46
N HIS A 99 15.39 -1.21 19.33
CA HIS A 99 16.00 -1.08 18.01
C HIS A 99 15.87 0.36 17.50
N ASP A 100 16.97 0.90 16.98
CA ASP A 100 17.00 2.21 16.35
C ASP A 100 16.46 2.11 14.91
N PRO A 101 15.50 2.97 14.49
CA PRO A 101 15.00 2.98 13.13
C PRO A 101 16.11 3.26 12.12
N ASP A 102 16.18 2.44 11.06
CA ASP A 102 17.15 2.58 9.98
C ASP A 102 16.48 2.29 8.62
N ALA A 103 17.09 2.80 7.55
CA ALA A 103 16.61 2.58 6.19
C ALA A 103 16.63 1.09 5.79
N ASP A 104 17.47 0.27 6.41
CA ASP A 104 17.51 -1.18 6.19
C ASP A 104 16.22 -1.91 6.64
N TRP A 105 15.36 -1.25 7.43
CA TRP A 105 14.04 -1.79 7.78
C TRP A 105 13.06 -1.76 6.59
N LEU A 106 13.34 -0.95 5.56
CA LEU A 106 12.45 -0.81 4.42
C LEU A 106 12.87 -1.74 3.30
N LEU A 107 12.07 -2.79 3.10
CA LEU A 107 12.24 -3.73 2.00
C LEU A 107 11.53 -3.18 0.74
N PRO A 108 12.24 -2.88 -0.36
CA PRO A 108 11.61 -2.37 -1.57
C PRO A 108 10.64 -3.39 -2.18
N ASN A 109 9.44 -2.92 -2.51
CA ASN A 109 8.48 -3.71 -3.27
C ASN A 109 8.88 -3.72 -4.74
N ARG A 110 9.29 -4.88 -5.26
CA ARG A 110 9.73 -5.05 -6.64
C ARG A 110 8.65 -4.79 -7.67
N ASP A 111 7.39 -4.91 -7.28
CA ASP A 111 6.25 -4.72 -8.16
C ASP A 111 5.77 -3.25 -8.20
N PHE A 112 6.36 -2.37 -7.38
CA PHE A 112 6.04 -0.95 -7.37
C PHE A 112 6.86 -0.19 -8.43
N HIS A 113 6.20 0.25 -9.52
CA HIS A 113 6.82 0.89 -10.70
C HIS A 113 6.21 2.24 -11.06
#